data_AF-A0A7W3VLW4-F1
#
_entry.id   AF-A0A7W3VLW4-F1
#
_cell.length_a   1.000
_cell.length_b   1.000
_cell.length_c   1.000
_cell.angle_alpha   90.00
_cell.angle_beta   90.00
_cell.angle_gamma   90.00
#
_symmetry.space_group_name_H-M   'P 1'
#
loop_
_entity.id
_entity.type
_entity.pdbx_description
1 polymer ?
#
loop_
_entity_poly.entity_id
_entity_poly.type
_entity_poly.pdbx_seq_one_letter_code
_entity_poly.pdbx_strand_id
1 'polypeptide(L)'
;MITNHNAPNDRKDGFNLPDGYLESFDQRLFERIIAEKKPKSKGIIPFTPTYFIAIAATIALLLGVGLFIKIQLNAAISHEDLETYLEYNPSYTLSNEFIQAFDEADIKELEQSIQINQNEINEYVQTNIDLDYYLND
;
A
#
# COMPACT_ATOMS: atom_id res chain seq x y z
N MET A 1 72.22 92.98 7.74
CA MET A 1 72.64 91.66 8.28
C MET A 1 71.81 90.60 7.59
N ILE A 2 72.43 89.59 6.99
CA ILE A 2 71.76 88.46 6.31
C ILE A 2 71.83 87.25 7.25
N THR A 3 70.70 86.59 7.53
CA THR A 3 70.70 85.27 8.19
C THR A 3 69.90 84.24 7.41
N ASN A 4 70.52 83.07 7.35
CA ASN A 4 70.28 81.86 6.59
C ASN A 4 68.92 81.19 6.92
N HIS A 5 68.13 80.80 5.92
CA HIS A 5 66.89 80.03 6.09
C HIS A 5 67.19 78.54 5.88
N ASN A 6 67.27 77.80 6.98
CA ASN A 6 67.31 76.34 6.94
C ASN A 6 65.88 75.83 7.06
N ALA A 7 65.29 75.36 5.95
CA ALA A 7 63.92 74.85 5.93
C ALA A 7 63.88 73.43 6.52
N PRO A 8 63.06 73.14 7.54
CA PRO A 8 62.85 71.78 8.01
C PRO A 8 61.91 71.05 7.04
N ASN A 9 62.39 69.97 6.45
CA ASN A 9 61.62 69.06 5.61
C ASN A 9 60.76 68.15 6.52
N ASP A 10 59.56 68.62 6.89
CA ASP A 10 58.54 67.82 7.60
C ASP A 10 57.38 67.52 6.64
N ARG A 11 57.61 66.61 5.69
CA ARG A 11 56.54 66.03 4.87
C ARG A 11 56.03 64.77 5.57
N LYS A 12 54.90 64.87 6.27
CA LYS A 12 54.21 63.76 6.94
C LYS A 12 53.25 63.01 6.02
N ASP A 13 53.57 62.97 4.74
CA ASP A 13 52.66 62.54 3.68
C ASP A 13 53.15 61.19 3.12
N GLY A 14 53.38 60.23 4.03
CA GLY A 14 53.88 58.90 3.69
C GLY A 14 53.29 57.86 4.63
N PHE A 15 53.02 56.67 4.09
CA PHE A 15 52.56 55.53 4.88
C PHE A 15 53.65 55.15 5.91
N ASN A 16 53.41 55.45 7.18
CA ASN A 16 54.25 54.99 8.28
C ASN A 16 53.93 53.51 8.53
N LEU A 17 54.86 52.61 8.15
CA LEU A 17 54.74 51.19 8.46
C LEU A 17 55.22 50.93 9.89
N PRO A 18 54.61 50.00 10.63
CA PRO A 18 55.13 49.54 11.91
C PRO A 18 56.52 48.92 11.78
N ASP A 19 57.34 49.08 12.82
CA ASP A 19 58.65 48.44 12.91
C ASP A 19 58.52 46.91 12.72
N GLY A 20 59.33 46.34 11.84
CA GLY A 20 59.33 44.90 11.54
C GLY A 20 58.18 44.40 10.65
N TYR A 21 57.28 45.27 10.17
CA TYR A 21 56.13 44.84 9.34
C TYR A 21 56.56 44.08 8.07
N LEU A 22 57.63 44.53 7.41
CA LEU A 22 58.15 43.93 6.19
C LEU A 22 58.97 42.66 6.42
N GLU A 23 59.50 42.46 7.63
CA GLU A 23 60.35 41.31 7.97
C GLU A 23 59.59 39.98 7.89
N SER A 24 58.28 40.01 8.14
CA SER A 24 57.39 38.85 8.08
C SER A 24 56.39 38.91 6.92
N PHE A 25 56.53 39.88 6.00
CA PHE A 25 55.62 40.04 4.87
C PHE A 25 55.70 38.87 3.89
N ASP A 26 56.92 38.46 3.52
CA ASP A 26 57.14 37.38 2.57
C ASP A 26 56.54 36.07 3.09
N GLN A 27 56.76 35.77 4.36
CA GLN A 27 56.19 34.57 5.00
C GLN A 27 54.66 34.57 4.93
N ARG A 28 54.00 35.67 5.30
CA ARG A 28 52.54 35.80 5.24
C ARG A 28 52.01 35.66 3.81
N LEU A 29 52.73 36.20 2.83
CA LEU A 29 52.37 36.11 1.42
C LEU A 29 52.43 34.66 0.93
N PHE A 30 53.53 33.94 1.22
CA PHE A 30 53.68 32.54 0.84
C PHE A 30 52.66 31.63 1.52
N GLU A 31 52.41 31.81 2.82
CA GLU A 31 51.40 31.04 3.56
C GLU A 31 50.01 31.18 2.93
N ARG A 32 49.63 32.40 2.52
CA ARG A 32 48.34 32.68 1.88
C ARG A 32 48.22 32.03 0.50
N ILE A 33 49.26 32.12 -0.33
CA ILE A 33 49.28 31.50 -1.66
C ILE A 33 49.18 29.97 -1.55
N ILE A 34 49.84 29.36 -0.57
CA ILE A 34 49.79 27.91 -0.33
C ILE A 34 48.42 27.49 0.20
N ALA A 35 47.82 28.28 1.10
CA ALA A 35 46.49 28.01 1.64
C ALA A 35 45.39 28.10 0.57
N GLU A 36 45.51 29.01 -0.39
CA GLU A 36 44.57 29.14 -1.51
C GLU A 36 44.71 28.01 -2.55
N LYS A 37 45.91 27.44 -2.72
CA LYS A 37 46.17 26.32 -3.65
C LYS A 37 45.69 24.95 -3.16
N LYS A 38 45.34 24.80 -1.88
CA LYS A 38 44.72 23.55 -1.40
C LYS A 38 43.28 23.51 -1.88
N PRO A 39 42.89 22.57 -2.77
CA PRO A 39 41.49 22.45 -3.15
C PRO A 39 40.71 22.14 -1.87
N LYS A 40 39.81 23.04 -1.46
CA LYS A 40 38.79 22.71 -0.47
C LYS A 40 37.96 21.60 -1.10
N SER A 41 38.29 20.35 -0.81
CA SER A 41 37.49 19.20 -1.24
C SER A 41 36.16 19.28 -0.50
N LYS A 42 35.21 20.00 -1.11
CA LYS A 42 33.82 19.96 -0.66
C LYS A 42 33.33 18.58 -1.06
N GLY A 43 33.34 17.64 -0.12
CA GLY A 43 32.86 16.29 -0.34
C GLY A 43 31.44 16.34 -0.91
N ILE A 44 31.27 15.76 -2.10
CA ILE A 44 29.96 15.62 -2.72
C ILE A 44 29.38 14.33 -2.15
N ILE A 45 28.37 14.44 -1.28
CA ILE A 45 27.63 13.28 -0.77
C ILE A 45 26.68 12.83 -1.89
N PRO A 46 26.77 11.58 -2.40
CA PRO A 46 25.82 11.09 -3.39
C PRO A 46 24.47 10.86 -2.73
N PHE A 47 23.43 11.54 -3.21
CA PHE A 47 22.05 11.28 -2.81
C PHE A 47 21.56 10.04 -3.55
N THR A 48 21.38 8.92 -2.86
CA THR A 48 20.76 7.72 -3.44
C THR A 48 19.23 7.83 -3.33
N PRO A 49 18.47 7.67 -4.42
CA PRO A 49 17.01 7.88 -4.42
C PRO A 49 16.23 6.66 -3.86
N THR A 50 16.80 5.91 -2.92
CA THR A 50 16.18 4.68 -2.39
C THR A 50 14.89 4.95 -1.60
N TYR A 51 14.69 6.18 -1.12
CA TYR A 51 13.48 6.57 -0.39
C TYR A 51 12.22 6.67 -1.27
N PHE A 52 12.36 7.08 -2.53
CA PHE A 52 11.22 7.15 -3.45
C PHE A 52 10.73 5.76 -3.88
N ILE A 53 11.64 4.78 -3.89
CA ILE A 53 11.32 3.37 -4.21
C ILE A 53 10.41 2.77 -3.12
N ALA A 54 10.69 3.06 -1.85
CA ALA A 54 9.89 2.55 -0.73
C ALA A 54 8.45 3.09 -0.77
N ILE A 55 8.26 4.37 -1.09
CA ILE A 55 6.93 5.00 -1.18
C ILE A 55 6.15 4.43 -2.38
N ALA A 56 6.80 4.22 -3.52
CA ALA A 56 6.14 3.60 -4.67
C ALA A 56 5.73 2.15 -4.37
N ALA A 57 6.56 1.38 -3.66
CA ALA A 57 6.27 -0.01 -3.32
C ALA A 57 5.07 -0.15 -2.38
N THR A 58 4.93 0.74 -1.38
CA THR A 58 3.77 0.70 -0.47
C THR A 58 2.46 1.05 -1.18
N ILE A 59 2.48 2.04 -2.08
CA ILE A 59 1.33 2.40 -2.92
C ILE A 59 0.97 1.24 -3.86
N ALA A 60 1.96 0.63 -4.52
CA ALA A 60 1.76 -0.50 -5.41
C ALA A 60 1.21 -1.73 -4.67
N LEU A 61 1.65 -1.99 -3.43
CA LEU A 61 1.13 -3.08 -2.61
C LEU A 61 -0.32 -2.83 -2.18
N LEU A 62 -0.65 -1.62 -1.73
CA LEU A 62 -2.03 -1.26 -1.39
C LEU A 62 -2.98 -1.36 -2.58
N LEU A 63 -2.56 -0.87 -3.75
CA LEU A 63 -3.33 -0.97 -4.98
C LEU A 63 -3.45 -2.42 -5.45
N GLY A 64 -2.35 -3.18 -5.42
CA GLY A 64 -2.33 -4.59 -5.83
C GLY A 64 -3.27 -5.45 -4.98
N VAL A 65 -3.22 -5.31 -3.65
CA VAL A 65 -4.11 -6.01 -2.73
C VAL A 65 -5.57 -5.56 -2.93
N GLY A 66 -5.81 -4.25 -3.04
CA GLY A 66 -7.17 -3.73 -3.25
C GLY A 66 -7.83 -4.19 -4.56
N LEU A 67 -7.06 -4.23 -5.65
CA LEU A 67 -7.51 -4.73 -6.95
C LEU A 67 -7.72 -6.26 -6.92
N PHE A 68 -6.82 -7.00 -6.26
CA PHE A 68 -6.94 -8.46 -6.13
C PHE A 68 -8.24 -8.88 -5.43
N ILE A 69 -8.61 -8.20 -4.34
CA ILE A 69 -9.86 -8.46 -3.62
C ILE A 69 -11.08 -8.17 -4.52
N LYS A 70 -11.06 -7.07 -5.28
CA LYS A 70 -12.15 -6.73 -6.22
C LYS A 70 -12.32 -7.76 -7.34
N ILE A 71 -11.22 -8.38 -7.80
CA ILE A 71 -11.26 -9.41 -8.84
C ILE A 71 -11.86 -10.71 -8.28
N GLN A 72 -11.48 -11.12 -7.08
CA GLN A 72 -11.97 -12.35 -6.41
C GLN A 72 -13.44 -12.27 -5.98
N LEU A 73 -13.96 -11.07 -5.68
CA LEU A 73 -15.35 -10.89 -5.21
C LEU A 73 -16.43 -11.12 -6.27
N ASN A 74 -16.06 -11.28 -7.55
CA ASN A 74 -17.03 -11.55 -8.63
C ASN A 74 -17.14 -13.04 -8.98
N ALA A 75 -16.77 -13.95 -8.08
CA ALA A 75 -17.09 -15.36 -8.26
C ALA A 75 -18.62 -15.51 -8.24
N ALA A 76 -19.21 -15.70 -9.43
CA ALA A 76 -20.59 -16.12 -9.53
C ALA A 76 -20.72 -17.47 -8.82
N ILE A 77 -21.68 -17.57 -7.91
CA ILE A 77 -21.93 -18.81 -7.18
C ILE A 77 -22.39 -19.85 -8.22
N SER A 78 -21.67 -20.96 -8.32
CA SER A 78 -22.04 -22.04 -9.26
C SER A 78 -23.26 -22.81 -8.72
N HIS A 79 -23.96 -23.52 -9.61
CA HIS A 79 -25.06 -24.40 -9.18
C HIS A 79 -24.56 -25.51 -8.24
N GLU A 80 -23.39 -26.08 -8.51
CA GLU A 80 -22.77 -27.14 -7.70
C GLU A 80 -22.43 -26.66 -6.29
N ASP A 81 -21.93 -25.43 -6.16
CA ASP A 81 -21.64 -24.82 -4.84
C ASP A 81 -22.94 -24.56 -4.05
N LEU A 82 -24.01 -24.17 -4.73
CA LEU A 82 -25.33 -23.97 -4.12
C LEU A 82 -25.96 -25.27 -3.65
N GLU A 83 -25.93 -26.32 -4.47
CA GLU A 83 -26.44 -27.65 -4.11
C GLU A 83 -25.73 -28.18 -2.86
N THR A 84 -24.39 -28.11 -2.86
CA THR A 84 -23.57 -28.55 -1.72
C THR A 84 -23.91 -27.76 -0.43
N TYR A 85 -24.14 -26.46 -0.54
CA TYR A 85 -24.50 -25.62 0.59
C TYR A 85 -25.88 -25.98 1.17
N LEU A 86 -26.86 -26.23 0.29
CA LEU A 86 -28.22 -26.61 0.69
C LEU A 86 -28.27 -28.02 1.30
N GLU A 87 -27.48 -28.96 0.78
CA GLU A 87 -27.36 -30.31 1.34
C GLU A 87 -26.82 -30.26 2.77
N TYR A 88 -25.81 -29.43 3.03
CA TYR A 88 -25.22 -29.32 4.36
C TYR A 88 -26.09 -28.55 5.36
N ASN A 89 -27.04 -27.74 4.89
CA ASN A 89 -27.87 -26.88 5.74
C ASN A 89 -29.39 -27.10 5.50
N PRO A 90 -29.93 -28.28 5.87
CA PRO A 90 -31.33 -28.65 5.60
C PRO A 90 -32.36 -27.77 6.30
N SER A 91 -31.95 -26.97 7.30
CA SER A 91 -32.86 -26.04 7.97
C SER A 91 -33.35 -24.91 7.05
N TYR A 92 -32.61 -24.56 5.99
CA TYR A 92 -33.02 -23.51 5.05
C TYR A 92 -34.00 -24.02 3.99
N THR A 93 -33.82 -25.26 3.51
CA THR A 93 -34.71 -25.87 2.52
C THR A 93 -36.11 -26.16 3.09
N LEU A 94 -36.20 -26.37 4.40
CA LEU A 94 -37.46 -26.57 5.12
C LEU A 94 -38.06 -25.27 5.68
N SER A 95 -37.50 -24.11 5.31
CA SER A 95 -37.99 -22.82 5.79
C SER A 95 -39.26 -22.38 5.06
N ASN A 96 -40.14 -21.66 5.77
CA ASN A 96 -41.37 -21.12 5.19
C ASN A 96 -41.11 -20.14 4.02
N GLU A 97 -39.99 -19.42 4.05
CA GLU A 97 -39.60 -18.53 2.95
C GLU A 97 -39.23 -19.32 1.70
N PHE A 98 -38.48 -20.42 1.86
CA PHE A 98 -38.12 -21.29 0.74
C PHE A 98 -39.35 -21.96 0.14
N ILE A 99 -40.29 -22.45 0.97
CA ILE A 99 -41.55 -23.04 0.51
C ILE A 99 -42.42 -22.01 -0.23
N GLN A 100 -42.46 -20.76 0.24
CA GLN A 100 -43.22 -19.68 -0.41
C GLN A 100 -42.55 -19.11 -1.67
N ALA A 101 -41.27 -19.40 -1.88
CA ALA A 101 -40.55 -18.97 -3.07
C ALA A 101 -40.97 -19.76 -4.33
N PHE A 102 -41.52 -20.97 -4.15
CA PHE A 102 -42.11 -21.75 -5.24
C PHE A 102 -43.46 -21.18 -5.65
N ASP A 103 -43.64 -20.92 -6.94
CA ASP A 103 -44.93 -20.57 -7.50
C ASP A 103 -45.67 -21.78 -8.09
N GLU A 104 -46.90 -21.57 -8.55
CA GLU A 104 -47.73 -22.65 -9.10
C GLU A 104 -47.14 -23.26 -10.39
N ALA A 105 -46.36 -22.51 -11.15
CA ALA A 105 -45.69 -23.01 -12.34
C ALA A 105 -44.52 -23.92 -11.97
N ASP A 106 -43.72 -23.52 -10.97
CA ASP A 106 -42.60 -24.31 -10.46
C ASP A 106 -43.07 -25.66 -9.93
N ILE A 107 -44.15 -25.67 -9.14
CA ILE A 107 -44.73 -26.91 -8.59
C ILE A 107 -45.18 -27.84 -9.73
N LYS A 108 -45.82 -27.29 -10.77
CA LYS A 108 -46.32 -28.07 -11.91
C LYS A 108 -45.18 -28.68 -12.75
N GLU A 109 -44.04 -28.00 -12.85
CA GLU A 109 -42.84 -28.54 -13.48
C GLU A 109 -42.22 -29.68 -12.66
N LEU A 110 -42.18 -29.53 -11.34
CA LEU A 110 -41.76 -30.59 -10.42
C LEU A 110 -42.66 -31.83 -10.53
N GLU A 111 -43.99 -31.66 -10.58
CA GLU A 111 -44.93 -32.77 -10.76
C GLU A 111 -44.70 -33.55 -12.08
N GLN A 112 -44.25 -32.87 -13.13
CA GLN A 112 -43.96 -33.50 -14.43
C GLN A 112 -42.61 -34.22 -14.45
N SER A 113 -41.63 -33.71 -13.70
CA SER A 113 -40.28 -34.28 -13.65
C SER A 113 -40.15 -35.45 -12.69
N ILE A 114 -40.99 -35.52 -11.66
CA ILE A 114 -41.03 -36.63 -10.71
C ILE A 114 -41.85 -37.78 -11.32
N GLN A 115 -41.16 -38.85 -11.76
CA GLN A 115 -41.84 -40.11 -12.07
C GLN A 115 -42.25 -40.80 -10.78
N ILE A 116 -43.51 -40.63 -10.39
CA ILE A 116 -44.05 -41.25 -9.20
C ILE A 116 -44.26 -42.76 -9.45
N ASN A 117 -43.46 -43.59 -8.78
CA ASN A 117 -43.62 -45.04 -8.77
C ASN A 117 -44.49 -45.47 -7.57
N GLN A 118 -45.67 -46.04 -7.86
CA GLN A 118 -46.59 -46.49 -6.82
C GLN A 118 -46.01 -47.56 -5.88
N ASN A 119 -45.06 -48.36 -6.35
CA ASN A 119 -44.41 -49.36 -5.51
C ASN A 119 -43.47 -48.71 -4.49
N GLU A 120 -42.73 -47.68 -4.89
CA GLU A 120 -41.83 -46.92 -4.01
C GLU A 120 -42.61 -46.13 -2.96
N ILE A 121 -43.76 -45.56 -3.34
CA ILE A 121 -44.68 -44.92 -2.38
C ILE A 121 -45.16 -45.93 -1.34
N ASN A 122 -45.66 -47.09 -1.79
CA ASN A 122 -46.18 -48.11 -0.88
C ASN A 122 -45.10 -48.58 0.09
N GLU A 123 -43.87 -48.78 -0.38
CA GLU A 123 -42.73 -49.16 0.47
C GLU A 123 -42.36 -48.06 1.48
N TYR A 124 -42.28 -46.81 1.04
CA TYR A 124 -42.00 -45.68 1.93
C TYR A 124 -43.05 -45.53 3.02
N VAL A 125 -44.34 -45.58 2.66
CA VAL A 125 -45.45 -45.45 3.61
C VAL A 125 -45.46 -46.63 4.57
N GLN A 126 -45.31 -47.87 4.11
CA GLN A 126 -45.30 -49.05 4.99
C GLN A 126 -44.08 -49.10 5.92
N THR A 127 -42.94 -48.55 5.49
CA THR A 127 -41.69 -48.63 6.26
C THR A 127 -41.51 -47.47 7.24
N ASN A 128 -41.94 -46.26 6.86
CA ASN A 128 -41.65 -45.03 7.61
C ASN A 128 -42.87 -44.41 8.28
N ILE A 129 -44.08 -44.82 7.90
CA ILE A 129 -45.33 -44.33 8.48
C ILE A 129 -46.00 -45.51 9.20
N ASP A 130 -46.21 -45.37 10.50
CA ASP A 130 -46.92 -46.37 11.29
C ASP A 130 -48.42 -46.29 10.97
N LEU A 131 -48.82 -46.99 9.91
CA LEU A 131 -50.20 -47.02 9.42
C LEU A 131 -51.17 -47.63 10.44
N ASP A 132 -50.71 -48.53 11.30
CA ASP A 132 -51.55 -49.16 12.32
C ASP A 132 -52.06 -48.13 13.34
N TYR A 133 -51.30 -47.06 13.58
CA TYR A 133 -51.73 -45.96 14.46
C TYR A 133 -52.85 -45.10 13.84
N TYR A 134 -52.87 -44.95 12.51
CA TYR A 134 -53.82 -44.08 11.80
C TYR A 134 -55.06 -44.81 11.26
N LEU A 135 -55.00 -46.13 11.11
CA LEU A 135 -56.10 -46.95 10.57
C LEU A 135 -56.97 -47.58 11.66
N ASN A 136 -56.61 -47.43 12.94
CA ASN A 136 -57.33 -48.00 14.08
C ASN A 136 -58.18 -46.99 14.87
N ASP A 137 -58.47 -45.82 14.30
CA ASP A 137 -59.52 -44.88 14.75
C ASP A 137 -60.56 -44.70 13.63
#